data_AF-A0A6N9TN02-F1
#
_entry.id   AF-A0A6N9TN02-F1
#
_cell.length_a   1.000
_cell.length_b   1.000
_cell.length_c   1.000
_cell.angle_alpha   90.00
_cell.angle_beta   90.00
_cell.angle_gamma   90.00
#
_symmetry.space_group_name_H-M   'P 1'
#
loop_
_entity.id
_entity.type
_entity.pdbx_description
1 polymer ?
#
loop_
_entity_poly.entity_id
_entity_poly.type
_entity_poly.pdbx_seq_one_letter_code
_entity_poly.pdbx_strand_id
1 'polypeptide(L)'
;MDFFERQDRARRRTAVLVILFAAAVILTVAAANLAVFLAARWSGDLPPAGGAGWLERPWWLVVTAATLAVILGGTLRRHIQLRSGGRGLAALVGARRVEHGGATPAERRLSNVVEEMAIAAGLPAPELYVLDGEPGINAFVAGFTPSASVLVVTRGALDTLTRDELQGVVAHEFSHILNGDMRINLRLVSVLAGILAMGQMGRAMLRGGTSTRSRRRIRIHAGGFWILAALALYLAGAVGVFFGRLIKAAIARQRELLADAAAVQFTRNPAGIVGALLKIEAAEAGSRLRNLHAEEMSHMCFGETLKAARARFLATHPTVPERVRALDPSGRVRGAIRVRPAAEDGREAGGRPASPEAVVGRAGDLSPVALAFAVRFREGLPPAVRRAARTFPGARALVYALVRSGETAGGQETSPLTAREDAPVARLAHRLAPAVRELGPAARLPLLDLAL
;
A
#
# COMPACT_ATOMS: atom_id res chain seq x y z
N MET A 1 -21.47 21.34 2.26
CA MET A 1 -20.78 21.02 0.98
C MET A 1 -21.72 20.19 0.16
N ASP A 2 -22.08 20.69 -1.01
CA ASP A 2 -23.07 20.10 -1.92
C ASP A 2 -22.45 18.96 -2.76
N PHE A 3 -23.26 18.03 -3.27
CA PHE A 3 -22.82 16.92 -4.13
C PHE A 3 -22.16 17.43 -5.42
N PHE A 4 -22.71 18.47 -6.03
CA PHE A 4 -22.16 19.08 -7.25
C PHE A 4 -20.78 19.70 -7.03
N GLU A 5 -20.56 20.36 -5.88
CA GLU A 5 -19.24 20.89 -5.51
C GLU A 5 -18.18 19.79 -5.36
N ARG A 6 -18.58 18.61 -4.85
CA ARG A 6 -17.67 17.45 -4.75
C ARG A 6 -17.31 16.91 -6.13
N GLN A 7 -18.26 16.86 -7.06
CA GLN A 7 -18.02 16.41 -8.42
C GLN A 7 -17.10 17.37 -9.19
N ASP A 8 -17.30 18.68 -9.04
CA ASP A 8 -16.47 19.69 -9.69
C ASP A 8 -15.05 19.75 -9.14
N ARG A 9 -14.88 19.61 -7.81
CA ARG A 9 -13.55 19.49 -7.21
C ARG A 9 -12.81 18.25 -7.69
N ALA A 10 -13.52 17.12 -7.84
CA ALA A 10 -12.92 15.90 -8.37
C ALA A 10 -12.45 16.09 -9.82
N ARG A 11 -13.31 16.65 -10.69
CA ARG A 11 -12.99 16.93 -12.10
C ARG A 11 -11.80 17.90 -12.24
N ARG A 12 -11.80 19.02 -11.50
CA ARG A 12 -10.70 20.00 -11.53
C ARG A 12 -9.37 19.36 -11.10
N ARG A 13 -9.37 18.54 -10.05
CA ARG A 13 -8.16 17.83 -9.61
C ARG A 13 -7.67 16.86 -10.67
N THR A 14 -8.55 16.05 -11.27
CA THR A 14 -8.17 15.15 -12.38
C THR A 14 -7.60 15.93 -13.56
N ALA A 15 -8.21 17.05 -13.95
CA ALA A 15 -7.71 17.90 -15.04
C ALA A 15 -6.31 18.45 -14.74
N VAL A 16 -6.07 18.95 -13.53
CA VAL A 16 -4.75 19.43 -13.09
C VAL A 16 -3.71 18.31 -13.19
N LEU A 17 -4.05 17.08 -12.78
CA LEU A 17 -3.12 15.95 -12.89
C LEU A 17 -2.79 15.58 -14.33
N VAL A 18 -3.79 15.59 -15.22
CA VAL A 18 -3.58 15.35 -16.65
C VAL A 18 -2.68 16.44 -17.25
N ILE A 19 -2.91 17.71 -16.90
CA ILE A 19 -2.08 18.84 -17.36
C ILE A 19 -0.64 18.70 -16.86
N LEU A 20 -0.45 18.41 -15.56
CA LEU A 20 0.88 18.21 -14.98
C LEU A 20 1.61 17.03 -15.62
N PHE A 21 0.90 15.93 -15.91
CA PHE A 21 1.46 14.79 -16.59
C PHE A 21 1.86 15.10 -18.04
N ALA A 22 0.99 15.79 -18.80
CA ALA A 22 1.30 16.23 -20.15
C ALA A 22 2.52 17.16 -20.17
N ALA A 23 2.57 18.13 -19.25
CA ALA A 23 3.72 19.01 -19.08
C ALA A 23 5.00 18.23 -18.74
N ALA A 24 4.91 17.23 -17.87
CA ALA A 24 6.04 16.37 -17.52
C ALA A 24 6.60 15.65 -18.75
N VAL A 25 5.73 15.03 -19.57
CA VAL A 25 6.14 14.33 -20.79
C VAL A 25 6.76 15.30 -21.79
N ILE A 26 6.11 16.44 -22.06
CA ILE A 26 6.60 17.46 -23.00
C ILE A 26 7.98 17.96 -22.56
N LEU A 27 8.16 18.30 -21.29
CA LEU A 27 9.41 18.85 -20.78
C LEU A 27 10.51 17.80 -20.69
N THR A 28 10.19 16.54 -20.39
CA THR A 28 11.17 15.43 -20.46
C THR A 28 11.61 15.18 -21.90
N VAL A 29 10.70 15.22 -22.88
CA VAL A 29 11.04 15.09 -24.31
C VAL A 29 11.89 16.27 -24.79
N ALA A 30 11.52 17.50 -24.42
CA ALA A 30 12.29 18.70 -24.75
C ALA A 30 13.69 18.64 -24.14
N ALA A 31 13.80 18.24 -22.87
CA ALA A 31 15.09 18.08 -22.20
C ALA A 31 15.95 16.98 -22.85
N ALA A 32 15.36 15.85 -23.24
CA ALA A 32 16.09 14.79 -23.93
C ALA A 32 16.64 15.27 -25.29
N ASN A 33 15.82 15.95 -26.10
CA ASN A 33 16.25 16.53 -27.37
C ASN A 33 17.35 17.58 -27.21
N LEU A 34 17.17 18.51 -26.26
CA LEU A 34 18.17 19.53 -25.93
C LEU A 34 19.50 18.88 -25.51
N ALA A 35 19.45 17.82 -24.71
CA ALA A 35 20.64 17.20 -24.21
C ALA A 35 21.40 16.42 -25.31
N VAL A 36 20.70 15.77 -26.24
CA VAL A 36 21.32 15.17 -27.44
C VAL A 36 21.89 16.25 -28.36
N PHE A 37 21.20 17.38 -28.53
CA PHE A 37 21.69 18.52 -29.31
C PHE A 37 23.03 19.04 -28.77
N LEU A 38 23.11 19.28 -27.46
CA LEU A 38 24.33 19.76 -26.81
C LEU A 38 25.48 18.75 -26.93
N ALA A 39 25.19 17.45 -26.80
CA ALA A 39 26.18 16.40 -26.98
C ALA A 39 26.74 16.36 -28.42
N ALA A 40 25.86 16.43 -29.43
CA ALA A 40 26.25 16.46 -30.84
C ALA A 40 27.01 17.75 -31.22
N ARG A 41 26.66 18.89 -30.60
CA ARG A 41 27.36 20.15 -30.81
C ARG A 41 28.77 20.12 -30.22
N TRP A 42 28.94 19.44 -29.10
CA TRP A 42 30.22 19.27 -28.43
C TRP A 42 31.13 18.26 -29.15
N SER A 43 30.58 17.18 -29.72
CA SER A 43 31.35 16.20 -30.50
C SER A 43 31.84 16.72 -31.85
N GLY A 44 31.32 17.86 -32.30
CA GLY A 44 31.66 18.43 -33.61
C GLY A 44 30.90 17.78 -34.77
N ASP A 45 29.91 16.94 -34.49
CA ASP A 45 29.08 16.26 -35.50
C ASP A 45 28.07 17.21 -36.18
N LEU A 46 27.91 18.43 -35.66
CA LEU A 46 27.03 19.46 -36.22
C LEU A 46 27.85 20.55 -36.96
N PRO A 47 27.41 20.97 -38.16
CA PRO A 47 28.04 22.09 -38.88
C PRO A 47 28.00 23.40 -38.05
N PRO A 48 28.94 24.33 -38.27
CA PRO A 48 29.03 25.58 -37.51
C PRO A 48 27.71 26.37 -37.56
N ALA A 49 27.41 27.03 -36.43
CA ALA A 49 26.12 27.67 -36.16
C ALA A 49 25.84 28.80 -37.17
N GLY A 50 25.09 28.49 -38.22
CA GLY A 50 24.77 29.45 -39.28
C GLY A 50 23.53 29.14 -40.12
N GLY A 51 22.76 28.09 -39.82
CA GLY A 51 21.54 27.81 -40.58
C GLY A 51 20.59 26.85 -39.90
N ALA A 52 19.33 26.86 -40.32
CA ALA A 52 18.26 25.96 -39.90
C ALA A 52 18.54 24.46 -40.17
N GLY A 53 19.77 24.07 -40.52
CA GLY A 53 20.19 22.69 -40.79
C GLY A 53 19.92 21.69 -39.66
N TRP A 54 19.70 22.17 -38.43
CA TRP A 54 19.20 21.33 -37.32
C TRP A 54 17.73 20.88 -37.53
N LEU A 55 16.88 21.74 -38.09
CA LEU A 55 15.49 21.43 -38.46
C LEU A 55 15.45 20.56 -39.72
N GLU A 56 16.42 20.70 -40.61
CA GLU A 56 16.47 20.01 -41.91
C GLU A 56 16.79 18.51 -41.77
N ARG A 57 17.40 18.07 -40.66
CA ARG A 57 17.62 16.65 -40.38
C ARG A 57 16.66 16.13 -39.30
N PRO A 58 15.85 15.09 -39.55
CA PRO A 58 14.80 14.63 -38.64
C PRO A 58 15.31 13.82 -37.43
N TRP A 59 16.56 13.96 -37.00
CA TRP A 59 17.10 13.18 -35.88
C TRP A 59 16.37 13.47 -34.55
N TRP A 60 15.85 14.69 -34.39
CA TRP A 60 15.02 15.07 -33.23
C TRP A 60 13.69 14.29 -33.19
N LEU A 61 13.13 13.91 -34.35
CA LEU A 61 11.96 13.01 -34.42
C LEU A 61 12.32 11.63 -33.89
N VAL A 62 13.52 11.12 -34.20
CA VAL A 62 13.99 9.81 -33.71
C VAL A 62 14.18 9.85 -32.19
N VAL A 63 14.83 10.89 -31.64
CA VAL A 63 15.02 11.06 -30.20
C VAL A 63 13.68 11.20 -29.47
N THR A 64 12.75 11.96 -30.05
CA THR A 64 11.38 12.12 -29.54
C THR A 64 10.62 10.80 -29.53
N ALA A 65 10.60 10.08 -30.66
CA ALA A 65 9.94 8.79 -30.79
C ALA A 65 10.53 7.77 -29.81
N ALA A 66 11.87 7.72 -29.67
CA ALA A 66 12.54 6.85 -28.71
C ALA A 66 12.19 7.20 -27.26
N THR A 67 12.17 8.48 -26.90
CA THR A 67 11.80 8.94 -25.55
C THR A 67 10.35 8.60 -25.22
N LEU A 68 9.43 8.83 -26.16
CA LEU A 68 8.02 8.47 -25.99
C LEU A 68 7.83 6.95 -25.90
N ALA A 69 8.54 6.17 -26.70
CA ALA A 69 8.52 4.71 -26.65
C ALA A 69 9.01 4.18 -25.29
N VAL A 70 10.04 4.80 -24.72
CA VAL A 70 10.52 4.48 -23.37
C VAL A 70 9.44 4.78 -22.32
N ILE A 71 8.88 5.99 -22.34
CA ILE A 71 7.89 6.41 -21.34
C ILE A 71 6.67 5.49 -21.43
N LEU A 72 6.15 5.28 -22.64
CA LEU A 72 5.02 4.40 -22.90
C LEU A 72 5.32 2.96 -22.52
N GLY A 73 6.50 2.45 -22.90
CA GLY A 73 6.93 1.08 -22.58
C GLY A 73 7.09 0.86 -21.08
N GLY A 74 7.67 1.83 -20.36
CA GLY A 74 7.80 1.79 -18.90
C GLY A 74 6.44 1.83 -18.20
N THR A 75 5.54 2.70 -18.65
CA THR A 75 4.16 2.77 -18.15
C THR A 75 3.39 1.48 -18.42
N LEU A 76 3.44 0.95 -19.65
CA LEU A 76 2.73 -0.27 -20.04
C LEU A 76 3.27 -1.48 -19.29
N ARG A 77 4.60 -1.62 -19.19
CA ARG A 77 5.24 -2.67 -18.40
C ARG A 77 4.76 -2.62 -16.95
N ARG A 78 4.75 -1.44 -16.33
CA ARG A 78 4.29 -1.33 -14.94
C ARG A 78 2.80 -1.59 -14.81
N HIS A 79 2.00 -1.11 -15.75
CA HIS A 79 0.57 -1.38 -15.78
C HIS A 79 0.30 -2.89 -15.83
N ILE A 80 1.01 -3.63 -16.68
CA ILE A 80 0.93 -5.09 -16.77
C ILE A 80 1.33 -5.76 -15.44
N GLN A 81 2.43 -5.33 -14.83
CA GLN A 81 2.89 -5.85 -13.52
C GLN A 81 1.87 -5.63 -12.41
N LEU A 82 1.09 -4.55 -12.46
CA LEU A 82 0.09 -4.18 -11.46
C LEU A 82 -1.34 -4.60 -11.82
N ARG A 83 -1.55 -5.41 -12.87
CA ARG A 83 -2.88 -5.91 -13.25
C ARG A 83 -3.53 -6.76 -12.16
N SER A 84 -2.73 -7.44 -11.35
CA SER A 84 -3.17 -8.21 -10.18
C SER A 84 -3.48 -7.33 -8.95
N GLY A 85 -3.48 -6.00 -9.10
CA GLY A 85 -3.89 -5.07 -8.05
C GLY A 85 -2.85 -4.95 -6.94
N GLY A 86 -3.32 -4.94 -5.70
CA GLY A 86 -2.49 -4.83 -4.51
C GLY A 86 -1.46 -5.96 -4.40
N ARG A 87 -1.86 -7.21 -4.70
CA ARG A 87 -0.95 -8.38 -4.68
C ARG A 87 0.23 -8.20 -5.65
N GLY A 88 -0.01 -7.60 -6.82
CA GLY A 88 1.03 -7.29 -7.79
C GLY A 88 2.03 -6.27 -7.26
N LEU A 89 1.54 -5.23 -6.58
CA LEU A 89 2.42 -4.25 -5.94
C LEU A 89 3.20 -4.86 -4.77
N ALA A 90 2.56 -5.66 -3.93
CA ALA A 90 3.21 -6.36 -2.82
C ALA A 90 4.33 -7.28 -3.30
N ALA A 91 4.09 -8.05 -4.37
CA ALA A 91 5.11 -8.88 -5.00
C ALA A 91 6.25 -8.04 -5.61
N LEU A 92 5.92 -6.92 -6.26
CA LEU A 92 6.90 -6.02 -6.86
C LEU A 92 7.88 -5.45 -5.82
N VAL A 93 7.38 -5.08 -4.64
CA VAL A 93 8.23 -4.57 -3.55
C VAL A 93 8.91 -5.68 -2.75
N GLY A 94 8.64 -6.96 -3.06
CA GLY A 94 9.21 -8.11 -2.35
C GLY A 94 8.62 -8.30 -0.95
N ALA A 95 7.36 -7.91 -0.72
CA ALA A 95 6.70 -8.10 0.56
C ALA A 95 6.28 -9.56 0.74
N ARG A 96 6.51 -10.11 1.94
CA ARG A 96 6.11 -11.45 2.32
C ARG A 96 4.69 -11.43 2.85
N ARG A 97 3.85 -12.37 2.39
CA ARG A 97 2.48 -12.52 2.89
C ARG A 97 2.49 -13.02 4.33
N VAL A 98 1.64 -12.45 5.17
CA VAL A 98 1.40 -12.89 6.54
C VAL A 98 0.19 -13.83 6.53
N GLU A 99 0.35 -15.01 7.12
CA GLU A 99 -0.77 -15.94 7.30
C GLU A 99 -1.75 -15.44 8.36
N HIS A 100 -3.01 -15.83 8.22
CA HIS A 100 -4.08 -15.40 9.12
C HIS A 100 -3.79 -15.85 10.55
N GLY A 101 -3.87 -14.92 11.50
CA GLY A 101 -3.53 -15.19 12.89
C GLY A 101 -2.03 -15.31 13.20
N GLY A 102 -1.14 -14.92 12.27
CA GLY A 102 0.29 -14.57 12.44
C GLY A 102 1.22 -15.64 13.02
N ALA A 103 2.39 -15.85 12.39
CA ALA A 103 3.39 -16.80 12.90
C ALA A 103 4.09 -16.25 14.16
N THR A 104 4.39 -14.95 14.17
CA THR A 104 5.08 -14.28 15.27
C THR A 104 4.12 -13.42 16.13
N PRO A 105 4.43 -13.14 17.41
CA PRO A 105 3.59 -12.26 18.24
C PRO A 105 3.31 -10.88 17.61
N ALA A 106 4.29 -10.31 16.89
CA ALA A 106 4.13 -9.04 16.19
C ALA A 106 3.14 -9.15 15.01
N GLU A 107 3.20 -10.24 14.23
CA GLU A 107 2.24 -10.51 13.15
C GLU A 107 0.84 -10.80 13.68
N ARG A 108 0.72 -11.48 14.83
CA ARG A 108 -0.57 -11.68 15.51
C ARG A 108 -1.18 -10.35 15.94
N ARG A 109 -0.36 -9.49 16.54
CA ARG A 109 -0.76 -8.14 16.92
C ARG A 109 -1.24 -7.35 15.69
N LEU A 110 -0.53 -7.45 14.56
CA LEU A 110 -0.96 -6.83 13.31
C LEU A 110 -2.31 -7.38 12.83
N SER A 111 -2.50 -8.70 12.81
CA SER A 111 -3.78 -9.33 12.42
C SER A 111 -4.94 -8.80 13.25
N ASN A 112 -4.79 -8.83 14.59
CA ASN A 112 -5.83 -8.35 15.50
C ASN A 112 -6.15 -6.86 15.27
N VAL A 113 -5.12 -6.02 15.15
CA VAL A 113 -5.29 -4.58 14.90
C VAL A 113 -6.02 -4.34 13.57
N VAL A 114 -5.71 -5.11 12.54
CA VAL A 114 -6.35 -4.97 11.23
C VAL A 114 -7.80 -5.42 11.26
N GLU A 115 -8.10 -6.53 11.93
CA GLU A 115 -9.48 -7.01 12.12
C GLU A 115 -10.32 -5.98 12.90
N GLU A 116 -9.76 -5.39 13.96
CA GLU A 116 -10.42 -4.32 14.71
C GLU A 116 -10.72 -3.09 13.85
N MET A 117 -9.76 -2.67 13.01
CA MET A 117 -9.94 -1.52 12.12
C MET A 117 -10.88 -1.82 10.96
N ALA A 118 -10.91 -3.06 10.48
CA ALA A 118 -11.90 -3.53 9.50
C ALA A 118 -13.33 -3.39 10.04
N ILE A 119 -13.56 -3.83 11.28
CA ILE A 119 -14.84 -3.66 11.97
C ILE A 119 -15.16 -2.18 12.17
N ALA A 120 -14.22 -1.39 12.71
CA ALA A 120 -14.43 0.03 13.01
C ALA A 120 -14.73 0.87 11.75
N ALA A 121 -14.11 0.53 10.61
CA ALA A 121 -14.32 1.22 9.34
C ALA A 121 -15.48 0.64 8.51
N GLY A 122 -16.05 -0.51 8.90
CA GLY A 122 -17.08 -1.20 8.12
C GLY A 122 -16.57 -1.73 6.77
N LEU A 123 -15.32 -2.19 6.73
CA LEU A 123 -14.63 -2.62 5.53
C LEU A 123 -14.13 -4.07 5.67
N PRO A 124 -13.99 -4.84 4.57
CA PRO A 124 -13.35 -6.15 4.64
C PRO A 124 -11.88 -6.01 5.06
N ALA A 125 -11.38 -6.97 5.83
CA ALA A 125 -9.98 -7.00 6.22
C ALA A 125 -9.08 -7.22 4.99
N PRO A 126 -8.08 -6.35 4.75
CA PRO A 126 -7.14 -6.52 3.64
C PRO A 126 -6.20 -7.70 3.87
N GLU A 127 -5.64 -8.23 2.79
CA GLU A 127 -4.55 -9.20 2.92
C GLU A 127 -3.28 -8.55 3.48
N LEU A 128 -2.61 -9.26 4.38
CA LEU A 128 -1.48 -8.72 5.13
C LEU A 128 -0.15 -9.12 4.53
N TYR A 129 0.75 -8.15 4.45
CA TYR A 129 2.09 -8.31 3.93
C TYR A 129 3.10 -7.54 4.79
N VAL A 130 4.33 -8.07 4.85
CA VAL A 130 5.44 -7.47 5.59
C VAL A 130 6.65 -7.27 4.69
N LEU A 131 7.25 -6.09 4.77
CA LEU A 131 8.55 -5.79 4.17
C LEU A 131 9.64 -6.05 5.21
N ASP A 132 10.16 -7.28 5.23
CA ASP A 132 11.13 -7.73 6.25
C ASP A 132 12.46 -6.95 6.21
N GLY A 133 12.90 -6.51 5.02
CA GLY A 133 14.17 -5.80 4.82
C GLY A 133 14.13 -4.29 5.06
N GLU A 134 13.00 -3.75 5.52
CA GLU A 134 12.78 -2.30 5.63
C GLU A 134 12.71 -1.84 7.10
N PRO A 135 13.77 -1.18 7.62
CA PRO A 135 13.81 -0.75 9.03
C PRO A 135 13.06 0.56 9.28
N GLY A 136 12.67 1.30 8.24
CA GLY A 136 11.86 2.51 8.39
C GLY A 136 10.45 2.19 8.88
N ILE A 137 9.83 3.07 9.67
CA ILE A 137 8.45 2.92 10.15
C ILE A 137 7.51 3.37 9.03
N ASN A 138 6.87 2.42 8.35
CA ASN A 138 5.95 2.75 7.26
C ASN A 138 4.89 1.66 7.05
N ALA A 139 3.80 2.04 6.39
CA ALA A 139 2.74 1.16 5.93
C ALA A 139 2.11 1.74 4.66
N PHE A 140 1.42 0.94 3.87
CA PHE A 140 0.61 1.41 2.77
C PHE A 140 -0.49 0.41 2.40
N VAL A 141 -1.56 0.90 1.80
CA VAL A 141 -2.61 0.08 1.18
C VAL A 141 -2.62 0.14 -0.34
N ALA A 142 -2.95 -0.98 -0.98
CA ALA A 142 -3.06 -1.06 -2.44
C ALA A 142 -4.17 -2.00 -2.87
N GLY A 143 -4.89 -1.63 -3.92
CA GLY A 143 -6.02 -2.41 -4.43
C GLY A 143 -6.88 -1.63 -5.42
N PHE A 144 -7.68 -2.36 -6.20
CA PHE A 144 -8.67 -1.74 -7.10
C PHE A 144 -10.04 -1.57 -6.44
N THR A 145 -10.36 -2.43 -5.46
CA THR A 145 -11.58 -2.42 -4.66
C THR A 145 -11.22 -2.68 -3.19
N PRO A 146 -12.05 -2.26 -2.22
CA PRO A 146 -11.84 -2.59 -0.81
C PRO A 146 -11.73 -4.09 -0.54
N SER A 147 -12.55 -4.91 -1.21
CA SER A 147 -12.53 -6.38 -1.12
C SER A 147 -11.30 -7.06 -1.71
N ALA A 148 -10.55 -6.36 -2.56
CA ALA A 148 -9.32 -6.85 -3.19
C ALA A 148 -8.15 -5.92 -2.86
N SER A 149 -8.04 -5.58 -1.57
CA SER A 149 -7.00 -4.71 -1.03
C SER A 149 -5.96 -5.49 -0.25
N VAL A 150 -4.75 -4.95 -0.23
CA VAL A 150 -3.64 -5.45 0.58
C VAL A 150 -3.14 -4.32 1.46
N LEU A 151 -2.73 -4.66 2.68
CA LEU A 151 -2.02 -3.79 3.61
C LEU A 151 -0.60 -4.32 3.73
N VAL A 152 0.37 -3.48 3.42
CA VAL A 152 1.79 -3.79 3.56
C VAL A 152 2.35 -2.95 4.69
N VAL A 153 3.03 -3.59 5.65
CA VAL A 153 3.68 -2.93 6.79
C VAL A 153 5.17 -3.23 6.77
N THR A 154 6.01 -2.27 7.14
CA THR A 154 7.45 -2.52 7.22
C THR A 154 7.83 -3.27 8.50
N ARG A 155 8.97 -3.96 8.48
CA ARG A 155 9.55 -4.54 9.69
C ARG A 155 9.79 -3.48 10.77
N GLY A 156 10.26 -2.30 10.39
CA GLY A 156 10.45 -1.17 11.30
C GLY A 156 9.18 -0.76 12.04
N ALA A 157 8.04 -0.71 11.35
CA ALA A 157 6.76 -0.40 11.99
C ALA A 157 6.32 -1.51 12.96
N LEU A 158 6.47 -2.77 12.58
CA LEU A 158 6.11 -3.90 13.45
C LEU A 158 6.97 -3.99 14.71
N ASP A 159 8.26 -3.69 14.62
CA ASP A 159 9.18 -3.84 15.76
C ASP A 159 9.19 -2.61 16.67
N THR A 160 8.90 -1.42 16.13
CA THR A 160 9.07 -0.15 16.87
C THR A 160 7.76 0.39 17.46
N LEU A 161 6.63 0.15 16.79
CA LEU A 161 5.35 0.70 17.22
C LEU A 161 4.72 -0.14 18.33
N THR A 162 4.13 0.54 19.31
CA THR A 162 3.24 -0.11 20.28
C THR A 162 1.95 -0.55 19.59
N ARG A 163 1.11 -1.31 20.30
CA ARG A 163 -0.19 -1.75 19.76
C ARG A 163 -1.06 -0.56 19.34
N ASP A 164 -1.18 0.46 20.19
CA ASP A 164 -2.02 1.63 19.94
C ASP A 164 -1.47 2.50 18.81
N GLU A 165 -0.15 2.62 18.70
CA GLU A 165 0.49 3.34 17.61
C GLU A 165 0.34 2.61 16.28
N LEU A 166 0.51 1.29 16.27
CA LEU A 166 0.24 0.46 15.11
C LEU A 166 -1.24 0.56 14.70
N GLN A 167 -2.15 0.56 15.66
CA GLN A 167 -3.58 0.78 15.42
C GLN A 167 -3.86 2.15 14.80
N GLY A 168 -3.19 3.21 15.26
CA GLY A 168 -3.27 4.54 14.65
C GLY A 168 -2.79 4.58 13.20
N VAL A 169 -1.66 3.93 12.90
CA VAL A 169 -1.14 3.82 11.52
C VAL A 169 -2.09 3.01 10.64
N VAL A 170 -2.55 1.85 11.11
CA VAL A 170 -3.49 1.01 10.35
C VAL A 170 -4.81 1.74 10.13
N ALA A 171 -5.34 2.45 11.12
CA ALA A 171 -6.57 3.24 10.98
C ALA A 171 -6.44 4.34 9.90
N HIS A 172 -5.28 4.98 9.84
CA HIS A 172 -4.96 5.94 8.77
C HIS A 172 -5.02 5.26 7.39
N GLU A 173 -4.39 4.08 7.25
CA GLU A 173 -4.44 3.30 6.01
C GLU A 173 -5.85 2.85 5.63
N PHE A 174 -6.70 2.50 6.60
CA PHE A 174 -8.11 2.18 6.35
C PHE A 174 -8.90 3.37 5.81
N SER A 175 -8.53 4.61 6.16
CA SER A 175 -9.13 5.80 5.55
C SER A 175 -8.88 5.86 4.05
N HIS A 176 -7.70 5.46 3.59
CA HIS A 176 -7.41 5.38 2.15
C HIS A 176 -8.18 4.24 1.45
N ILE A 177 -8.47 3.15 2.15
CA ILE A 177 -9.36 2.10 1.64
C ILE A 177 -10.77 2.66 1.47
N LEU A 178 -11.31 3.29 2.52
CA LEU A 178 -12.68 3.81 2.57
C LEU A 178 -12.91 4.90 1.49
N ASN A 179 -11.93 5.79 1.31
CA ASN A 179 -12.01 6.89 0.35
C ASN A 179 -11.65 6.48 -1.09
N GLY A 180 -11.24 5.22 -1.31
CA GLY A 180 -10.91 4.71 -2.64
C GLY A 180 -9.59 5.22 -3.22
N ASP A 181 -8.69 5.71 -2.36
CA ASP A 181 -7.42 6.33 -2.76
C ASP A 181 -6.46 5.32 -3.39
N MET A 182 -6.52 4.06 -2.93
CA MET A 182 -5.70 2.95 -3.43
C MET A 182 -5.76 2.82 -4.96
N ARG A 183 -6.94 2.98 -5.57
CA ARG A 183 -7.12 2.80 -7.02
C ARG A 183 -6.39 3.89 -7.80
N ILE A 184 -6.52 5.13 -7.36
CA ILE A 184 -5.85 6.29 -7.97
C ILE A 184 -4.34 6.14 -7.79
N ASN A 185 -3.93 5.77 -6.57
CA ASN A 185 -2.54 5.56 -6.22
C ASN A 185 -1.86 4.49 -7.08
N LEU A 186 -2.52 3.35 -7.32
CA LEU A 186 -1.97 2.26 -8.14
C LEU A 186 -1.84 2.66 -9.62
N ARG A 187 -2.79 3.45 -10.14
CA ARG A 187 -2.71 4.02 -11.50
C ARG A 187 -1.54 5.00 -11.61
N LEU A 188 -1.34 5.85 -10.60
CA LEU A 188 -0.23 6.78 -10.55
C LEU A 188 1.11 6.07 -10.53
N VAL A 189 1.28 5.00 -9.74
CA VAL A 189 2.51 4.18 -9.77
C VAL A 189 2.80 3.71 -11.21
N SER A 190 1.77 3.25 -11.94
CA SER A 190 1.93 2.81 -13.33
C SER A 190 2.41 3.92 -14.25
N VAL A 191 1.78 5.08 -14.16
CA VAL A 191 2.07 6.23 -15.02
C VAL A 191 3.44 6.84 -14.69
N LEU A 192 3.75 7.02 -13.40
CA LEU A 192 5.02 7.58 -12.93
C LEU A 192 6.22 6.69 -13.26
N ALA A 193 6.05 5.36 -13.27
CA ALA A 193 7.12 4.44 -13.67
C ALA A 193 7.65 4.73 -15.09
N GLY A 194 6.80 5.16 -16.03
CA GLY A 194 7.22 5.52 -17.39
C GLY A 194 8.12 6.76 -17.42
N ILE A 195 7.69 7.84 -16.77
CA ILE A 195 8.48 9.08 -16.69
C ILE A 195 9.81 8.83 -15.94
N LEU A 196 9.77 8.03 -14.87
CA LEU A 196 10.95 7.72 -14.06
C LEU A 196 11.92 6.75 -14.77
N ALA A 197 11.44 5.94 -15.73
CA ALA A 197 12.27 4.99 -16.48
C ALA A 197 13.44 5.68 -17.21
N MET A 198 13.22 6.90 -17.73
CA MET A 198 14.26 7.70 -18.38
C MET A 198 15.45 7.99 -17.46
N GLY A 199 15.17 8.49 -16.25
CA GLY A 199 16.22 8.78 -15.27
C GLY A 199 16.90 7.51 -14.76
N GLN A 200 16.16 6.42 -14.62
CA GLN A 200 16.72 5.12 -14.23
C GLN A 200 17.69 4.58 -15.28
N MET A 201 17.35 4.70 -16.57
CA MET A 201 18.24 4.29 -17.66
C MET A 201 19.48 5.19 -17.78
N GLY A 202 19.32 6.51 -17.70
CA GLY A 202 20.49 7.43 -17.68
C GLY A 202 21.45 7.09 -16.55
N ARG A 203 20.92 6.83 -15.34
CA ARG A 203 21.74 6.41 -14.19
C ARG A 203 22.39 5.03 -14.41
N ALA A 204 21.68 4.09 -15.02
CA ALA A 204 22.22 2.76 -15.35
C ALA A 204 23.36 2.86 -16.38
N MET A 205 23.22 3.68 -17.41
CA MET A 205 24.25 3.93 -18.42
C MET A 205 25.50 4.56 -17.79
N LEU A 206 25.33 5.56 -16.92
CA LEU A 206 26.45 6.18 -16.20
C LEU A 206 27.21 5.16 -15.31
N ARG A 207 26.50 4.27 -14.61
CA ARG A 207 27.11 3.22 -13.79
C ARG A 207 27.78 2.13 -14.64
N GLY A 208 27.15 1.73 -15.74
CA GLY A 208 27.69 0.74 -16.68
C GLY A 208 29.00 1.19 -17.34
N GLY A 209 29.14 2.49 -17.64
CA GLY A 209 30.36 3.08 -18.19
C GLY A 209 31.56 3.10 -17.23
N THR A 210 31.33 2.97 -15.92
CA THR A 210 32.38 2.98 -14.89
C THR A 210 32.98 1.61 -14.55
N SER A 211 32.43 0.51 -15.10
CA SER A 211 32.94 -0.85 -14.83
C SER A 211 34.30 -1.09 -15.51
N THR A 212 35.32 -1.33 -14.69
CA THR A 212 36.74 -1.50 -15.07
C THR A 212 37.01 -2.63 -16.06
N ARG A 213 36.09 -3.60 -16.22
CA ARG A 213 36.22 -4.70 -17.19
C ARG A 213 35.94 -4.31 -18.65
N SER A 214 35.25 -3.20 -18.91
CA SER A 214 34.87 -2.78 -20.26
C SER A 214 35.79 -1.68 -20.86
N ARG A 215 36.90 -1.34 -20.20
CA ARG A 215 37.85 -0.33 -20.73
C ARG A 215 38.66 -0.82 -21.94
N ARG A 216 38.68 -2.12 -22.23
CA ARG A 216 39.55 -2.69 -23.28
C ARG A 216 38.93 -2.67 -24.68
N ARG A 217 37.67 -2.22 -24.86
CA ARG A 217 36.96 -2.30 -26.15
C ARG A 217 36.29 -1.02 -26.65
N ILE A 218 36.32 0.08 -25.91
CA ILE A 218 35.74 1.37 -26.34
C ILE A 218 36.87 2.24 -26.91
N ARG A 219 36.95 2.31 -28.25
CA ARG A 219 37.84 3.22 -28.98
C ARG A 219 37.71 4.65 -28.47
N ILE A 220 38.86 5.32 -28.40
CA ILE A 220 39.14 6.61 -27.73
C ILE A 220 38.28 7.80 -28.25
N HIS A 221 37.60 7.67 -29.39
CA HIS A 221 36.66 8.70 -29.90
C HIS A 221 35.19 8.51 -29.51
N ALA A 222 34.77 7.34 -29.03
CA ALA A 222 33.37 7.07 -28.66
C ALA A 222 33.07 7.32 -27.17
N GLY A 223 34.09 7.32 -26.30
CA GLY A 223 33.91 7.41 -24.84
C GLY A 223 33.29 8.72 -24.35
N GLY A 224 33.69 9.86 -24.94
CA GLY A 224 33.16 11.18 -24.57
C GLY A 224 31.68 11.33 -24.92
N PHE A 225 31.31 10.94 -26.14
CA PHE A 225 29.91 10.95 -26.60
C PHE A 225 29.02 10.06 -25.71
N TRP A 226 29.44 8.83 -25.38
CA TRP A 226 28.67 7.93 -24.51
C TRP A 226 28.43 8.49 -23.11
N ILE A 227 29.45 9.10 -22.48
CA ILE A 227 29.33 9.69 -21.14
C ILE A 227 28.41 10.92 -21.18
N LEU A 228 28.55 11.77 -22.21
CA LEU A 228 27.70 12.95 -22.38
C LEU A 228 26.26 12.56 -22.69
N ALA A 229 26.02 11.56 -23.53
CA ALA A 229 24.69 11.03 -23.80
C ALA A 229 24.04 10.43 -22.54
N ALA A 230 24.81 9.72 -21.72
CA ALA A 230 24.32 9.16 -20.46
C ALA A 230 24.00 10.26 -19.42
N LEU A 231 24.84 11.30 -19.33
CA LEU A 231 24.60 12.47 -18.47
C LEU A 231 23.38 13.27 -18.95
N ALA A 232 23.27 13.50 -20.26
CA ALA A 232 22.14 14.11 -20.93
C ALA A 232 20.82 13.40 -20.58
N LEU A 233 20.81 12.06 -20.72
CA LEU A 233 19.64 11.24 -20.41
C LEU A 233 19.30 11.28 -18.92
N TYR A 234 20.30 11.29 -18.04
CA TYR A 234 20.12 11.43 -16.61
C TYR A 234 19.47 12.78 -16.24
N LEU A 235 19.95 13.89 -16.82
CA LEU A 235 19.38 15.22 -16.59
C LEU A 235 17.95 15.34 -17.13
N ALA A 236 17.67 14.81 -18.32
CA ALA A 236 16.31 14.74 -18.84
C ALA A 236 15.38 13.91 -17.94
N GLY A 237 15.88 12.80 -17.40
CA GLY A 237 15.18 12.00 -16.41
C GLY A 237 14.94 12.73 -15.08
N ALA A 238 15.85 13.60 -14.65
CA ALA A 238 15.69 14.41 -13.44
C ALA A 238 14.51 15.39 -13.55
N VAL A 239 14.24 15.93 -14.75
CA VAL A 239 13.03 16.71 -15.04
C VAL A 239 11.79 15.85 -14.79
N GLY A 240 11.80 14.61 -15.29
CA GLY A 240 10.71 13.66 -15.06
C GLY A 240 10.47 13.37 -13.57
N VAL A 241 11.54 13.16 -12.80
CA VAL A 241 11.47 12.98 -11.32
C VAL A 241 10.86 14.20 -10.64
N PHE A 242 11.28 15.40 -11.04
CA PHE A 242 10.76 16.65 -10.49
C PHE A 242 9.24 16.77 -10.67
N PHE A 243 8.75 16.58 -11.90
CA PHE A 243 7.32 16.63 -12.18
C PHE A 243 6.56 15.46 -11.53
N GLY A 244 7.16 14.28 -11.48
CA GLY A 244 6.58 13.14 -10.76
C GLY A 244 6.34 13.45 -9.28
N ARG A 245 7.30 14.12 -8.62
CA ARG A 245 7.13 14.60 -7.24
C ARG A 245 6.07 15.69 -7.12
N LEU A 246 5.98 16.60 -8.08
CA LEU A 246 4.94 17.64 -8.10
C LEU A 246 3.54 17.03 -8.23
N ILE A 247 3.37 16.05 -9.13
CA ILE A 247 2.12 15.30 -9.31
C ILE A 247 1.72 14.60 -8.00
N LYS A 248 2.66 13.90 -7.36
CA LYS A 248 2.42 13.24 -6.07
C LYS A 248 2.00 14.24 -4.98
N ALA A 249 2.75 15.34 -4.86
CA ALA A 249 2.50 16.38 -3.86
C ALA A 249 1.15 17.09 -4.04
N ALA A 250 0.63 17.19 -5.26
CA ALA A 250 -0.66 17.79 -5.56
C ALA A 250 -1.85 16.92 -5.13
N ILE A 251 -1.66 15.61 -4.97
CA ILE A 251 -2.73 14.65 -4.65
C ILE A 251 -2.79 14.37 -3.16
N ALA A 252 -1.63 14.18 -2.53
CA ALA A 252 -1.54 13.57 -1.21
C ALA A 252 -1.90 14.54 -0.07
N ARG A 253 -1.36 15.76 -0.04
CA ARG A 253 -1.35 16.60 1.19
C ARG A 253 -2.70 16.82 1.89
N GLN A 254 -3.77 17.12 1.14
CA GLN A 254 -5.09 17.32 1.75
C GLN A 254 -5.74 16.00 2.19
N ARG A 255 -5.38 14.88 1.54
CA ARG A 255 -5.89 13.55 1.86
C ARG A 255 -5.24 13.01 3.13
N GLU A 256 -3.95 13.27 3.32
CA GLU A 256 -3.21 12.88 4.53
C GLU A 256 -3.83 13.45 5.81
N LEU A 257 -4.17 14.75 5.83
CA LEU A 257 -4.79 15.36 7.01
C LEU A 257 -6.20 14.82 7.30
N LEU A 258 -6.95 14.46 6.25
CA LEU A 258 -8.26 13.81 6.40
C LEU A 258 -8.11 12.35 6.87
N ALA A 259 -7.08 11.65 6.40
CA ALA A 259 -6.75 10.30 6.84
C ALA A 259 -6.32 10.29 8.31
N ASP A 260 -5.54 11.28 8.75
CA ASP A 260 -5.18 11.49 10.16
C ASP A 260 -6.42 11.69 11.05
N ALA A 261 -7.36 12.55 10.63
CA ALA A 261 -8.59 12.76 11.36
C ALA A 261 -9.47 11.50 11.42
N ALA A 262 -9.58 10.77 10.29
CA ALA A 262 -10.30 9.51 10.23
C ALA A 262 -9.66 8.42 11.11
N ALA A 263 -8.33 8.40 11.21
CA ALA A 263 -7.63 7.48 12.11
C ALA A 263 -8.07 7.70 13.57
N VAL A 264 -8.15 8.95 14.02
CA VAL A 264 -8.68 9.29 15.36
C VAL A 264 -10.15 8.91 15.49
N GLN A 265 -10.95 9.08 14.44
CA GLN A 265 -12.36 8.70 14.45
C GLN A 265 -12.54 7.18 14.63
N PHE A 266 -11.76 6.37 13.91
CA PHE A 266 -11.84 4.90 13.99
C PHE A 266 -11.29 4.37 15.31
N THR A 267 -10.14 4.87 15.77
CA THR A 267 -9.51 4.36 16.99
C THR A 267 -10.08 4.95 18.27
N ARG A 268 -10.73 6.13 18.17
CA ARG A 268 -11.08 6.99 19.32
C ARG A 268 -9.87 7.32 20.22
N ASN A 269 -8.65 7.18 19.68
CA ASN A 269 -7.40 7.32 20.42
C ASN A 269 -6.40 8.17 19.61
N PRO A 270 -6.36 9.50 19.82
CA PRO A 270 -5.40 10.37 19.14
C PRO A 270 -3.94 10.10 19.54
N ALA A 271 -3.70 9.53 20.72
CA ALA A 271 -2.34 9.24 21.18
C ALA A 271 -1.65 8.17 20.32
N GLY A 272 -2.39 7.23 19.75
CA GLY A 272 -1.83 6.20 18.88
C GLY A 272 -1.14 6.80 17.65
N ILE A 273 -1.87 7.57 16.84
CA ILE A 273 -1.30 8.17 15.63
C ILE A 273 -0.24 9.24 15.93
N VAL A 274 -0.45 10.07 16.97
CA VAL A 274 0.55 11.07 17.39
C VAL A 274 1.85 10.39 17.86
N GLY A 275 1.75 9.30 18.63
CA GLY A 275 2.90 8.52 19.09
C GLY A 275 3.69 7.93 17.93
N ALA A 276 2.99 7.34 16.94
CA ALA A 276 3.62 6.81 15.73
C ALA A 276 4.40 7.89 14.95
N LEU A 277 3.82 9.08 14.79
CA LEU A 277 4.46 10.20 14.10
C LEU A 277 5.71 10.70 14.84
N LEU A 278 5.65 10.81 16.16
CA LEU A 278 6.80 11.20 16.98
C LEU A 278 7.92 10.15 16.93
N LYS A 279 7.58 8.86 16.87
CA LYS A 279 8.57 7.79 16.67
C LYS A 279 9.22 7.84 15.30
N ILE A 280 8.48 8.19 14.24
CA ILE A 280 9.06 8.43 12.91
C ILE A 280 10.06 9.59 12.96
N GLU A 281 9.74 10.67 13.66
CA GLU A 281 10.63 11.83 13.80
C GLU A 281 11.90 11.48 14.60
N ALA A 282 11.78 10.64 15.62
CA ALA A 282 12.90 10.25 16.49
C ALA A 282 13.78 9.11 15.92
N ALA A 283 13.22 8.21 15.10
CA ALA A 283 13.95 7.06 14.59
C ALA A 283 15.01 7.45 13.55
N GLU A 284 16.21 6.86 13.65
CA GLU A 284 17.29 7.12 12.68
C GLU A 284 16.88 6.74 11.26
N ALA A 285 16.22 5.59 11.08
CA ALA A 285 15.68 5.19 9.77
C ALA A 285 14.51 6.10 9.32
N GLY A 286 13.82 6.74 10.26
CA GLY A 286 12.59 7.49 10.03
C GLY A 286 11.51 6.63 9.37
N SER A 287 10.85 7.18 8.35
CA SER A 287 9.88 6.46 7.50
C SER A 287 10.47 5.99 6.17
N ARG A 288 11.80 6.05 6.02
CA ARG A 288 12.48 5.84 4.73
C ARG A 288 12.48 4.38 4.30
N LEU A 289 12.35 4.16 2.99
CA LEU A 289 12.45 2.84 2.38
C LEU A 289 13.73 2.72 1.54
N ARG A 290 14.40 1.57 1.62
CA ARG A 290 15.57 1.21 0.82
C ARG A 290 15.18 0.55 -0.51
N ASN A 291 13.92 0.21 -0.67
CA ASN A 291 13.37 -0.42 -1.87
C ASN A 291 13.64 0.38 -3.17
N LEU A 292 13.92 -0.33 -4.26
CA LEU A 292 14.14 0.28 -5.58
C LEU A 292 12.91 1.03 -6.11
N HIS A 293 11.71 0.62 -5.69
CA HIS A 293 10.43 1.21 -6.08
C HIS A 293 9.95 2.31 -5.15
N ALA A 294 10.72 2.68 -4.11
CA ALA A 294 10.32 3.66 -3.10
C ALA A 294 9.90 5.02 -3.68
N GLU A 295 10.56 5.50 -4.75
CA GLU A 295 10.19 6.75 -5.43
C GLU A 295 8.85 6.65 -6.17
N GLU A 296 8.54 5.49 -6.75
CA GLU A 296 7.31 5.29 -7.53
C GLU A 296 6.07 5.15 -6.64
N MET A 297 6.25 4.59 -5.44
CA MET A 297 5.17 4.33 -4.47
C MET A 297 5.09 5.35 -3.34
N SER A 298 5.95 6.37 -3.31
CA SER A 298 6.13 7.22 -2.12
C SER A 298 4.82 7.87 -1.65
N HIS A 299 3.91 8.23 -2.55
CA HIS A 299 2.61 8.85 -2.25
C HIS A 299 1.56 7.89 -1.65
N MET A 300 1.88 6.61 -1.51
CA MET A 300 0.99 5.60 -0.93
C MET A 300 1.31 5.30 0.52
N CYS A 301 2.48 5.73 0.98
CA CYS A 301 3.07 5.32 2.24
C CYS A 301 2.70 6.27 3.37
N PHE A 302 2.40 5.75 4.55
CA PHE A 302 2.08 6.52 5.76
C PHE A 302 3.03 7.70 6.05
N GLY A 303 4.31 7.55 5.71
CA GLY A 303 5.31 8.60 5.83
C GLY A 303 6.26 8.69 4.64
N GLU A 304 6.98 9.80 4.58
CA GLU A 304 7.89 10.14 3.48
C GLU A 304 9.00 9.06 3.34
N THR A 305 8.99 8.36 2.20
CA THR A 305 9.87 7.22 1.93
C THR A 305 11.28 7.64 1.53
N LEU A 306 11.45 8.88 1.09
CA LEU A 306 12.70 9.44 0.57
C LEU A 306 13.28 10.46 1.53
N LYS A 307 14.57 10.82 1.36
CA LYS A 307 15.12 11.99 2.06
C LYS A 307 14.32 13.22 1.63
N ALA A 308 13.80 13.97 2.62
CA ALA A 308 12.99 15.16 2.40
C ALA A 308 13.65 16.06 1.34
N ALA A 309 12.89 16.39 0.29
CA ALA A 309 13.32 17.37 -0.68
C ALA A 309 13.56 18.70 0.06
N ARG A 310 14.67 19.39 -0.22
CA ARG A 310 14.94 20.74 0.34
C ARG A 310 13.77 21.71 0.08
N ALA A 311 13.01 21.47 -0.98
CA ALA A 311 11.81 22.19 -1.35
C ALA A 311 10.55 21.56 -0.71
N ARG A 312 9.95 22.25 0.28
CA ARG A 312 8.71 21.84 0.96
C ARG A 312 7.52 21.61 0.01
N PHE A 313 7.51 22.23 -1.17
CA PHE A 313 6.43 22.06 -2.15
C PHE A 313 6.51 20.75 -2.95
N LEU A 314 7.64 20.03 -2.89
CA LEU A 314 7.82 18.71 -3.52
C LEU A 314 7.60 17.55 -2.54
N ALA A 315 7.34 17.85 -1.25
CA ALA A 315 7.03 16.84 -0.25
C ALA A 315 5.70 16.17 -0.59
N THR A 316 5.69 14.83 -0.54
CA THR A 316 4.47 14.07 -0.79
C THR A 316 3.55 14.09 0.43
N HIS A 317 4.13 14.18 1.61
CA HIS A 317 3.40 14.27 2.87
C HIS A 317 3.53 15.66 3.51
N PRO A 318 2.50 16.13 4.23
CA PRO A 318 2.67 17.22 5.19
C PRO A 318 3.77 16.85 6.20
N THR A 319 4.44 17.84 6.76
CA THR A 319 5.53 17.55 7.70
C THR A 319 4.97 16.93 8.99
N VAL A 320 5.77 16.10 9.68
CA VAL A 320 5.35 15.51 10.97
C VAL A 320 4.87 16.59 11.96
N PRO A 321 5.56 17.74 12.14
CA PRO A 321 5.06 18.81 13.01
C PRO A 321 3.74 19.44 12.55
N GLU A 322 3.42 19.43 11.25
CA GLU A 322 2.15 19.90 10.71
C GLU A 322 1.02 18.92 11.07
N ARG A 323 1.24 17.62 10.86
CA ARG A 323 0.29 16.55 11.21
C ARG A 323 0.02 16.48 12.72
N VAL A 324 1.08 16.53 13.53
CA VAL A 324 0.96 16.54 15.01
C VAL A 324 0.19 17.76 15.49
N ARG A 325 0.42 18.95 14.92
CA ARG A 325 -0.34 20.16 15.28
C ARG A 325 -1.82 20.08 14.88
N ALA A 326 -2.13 19.44 13.76
CA ALA A 326 -3.52 19.24 13.36
C ALA A 326 -4.26 18.26 14.28
N LEU A 327 -3.56 17.22 14.76
CA LEU A 327 -4.10 16.15 15.63
C LEU A 327 -4.15 16.53 17.11
N ASP A 328 -3.17 17.28 17.59
CA ASP A 328 -3.07 17.76 18.97
C ASP A 328 -2.78 19.27 19.02
N PRO A 329 -3.76 20.13 18.65
CA PRO A 329 -3.59 21.58 18.70
C PRO A 329 -3.22 22.10 20.10
N SER A 330 -3.66 21.38 21.14
CA SER A 330 -3.45 21.74 22.54
C SER A 330 -2.11 21.28 23.13
N GLY A 331 -1.37 20.41 22.44
CA GLY A 331 -0.14 19.78 22.93
C GLY A 331 -0.32 18.80 24.11
N ARG A 332 -1.57 18.53 24.52
CA ARG A 332 -1.89 17.71 25.70
C ARG A 332 -1.56 16.24 25.47
N VAL A 333 -1.84 15.73 24.27
CA VAL A 333 -1.59 14.33 23.90
C VAL A 333 -0.09 14.06 23.86
N ARG A 334 0.68 14.97 23.24
CA ARG A 334 2.16 14.88 23.21
C ARG A 334 2.77 14.94 24.62
N GLY A 335 2.20 15.76 25.51
CA GLY A 335 2.60 15.83 26.91
C GLY A 335 2.36 14.51 27.64
N ALA A 336 1.19 13.88 27.44
CA ALA A 336 0.82 12.62 28.08
C ALA A 336 1.63 11.41 27.60
N ILE A 337 2.00 11.36 26.31
CA ILE A 337 2.82 10.27 25.73
C ILE A 337 4.19 10.17 26.40
N ARG A 338 4.78 11.30 26.83
CA ARG A 338 6.07 11.30 27.55
C ARG A 338 5.99 10.66 28.96
N VAL A 339 4.80 10.48 29.51
CA VAL A 339 4.61 10.13 30.93
C VAL A 339 4.23 8.66 31.14
N ARG A 340 3.93 7.89 30.10
CA ARG A 340 3.34 6.55 30.25
C ARG A 340 4.31 5.40 29.91
N PRO A 341 4.82 4.64 30.90
CA PRO A 341 5.43 3.34 30.64
C PRO A 341 4.34 2.29 30.36
N ALA A 342 4.71 1.27 29.57
CA ALA A 342 3.79 0.30 28.99
C ALA A 342 3.62 -0.95 29.87
N ALA A 343 2.57 -0.98 30.69
CA ALA A 343 1.94 -2.14 31.34
C ALA A 343 0.78 -1.54 32.18
N GLU A 344 -0.45 -2.02 32.31
CA GLU A 344 -1.22 -3.24 32.07
C GLU A 344 -2.68 -2.77 31.87
N ASP A 345 -3.64 -3.60 31.41
CA ASP A 345 -5.05 -3.46 31.84
C ASP A 345 -5.90 -4.65 31.37
N GLY A 346 -6.64 -5.25 32.31
CA GLY A 346 -7.68 -6.24 32.03
C GLY A 346 -8.26 -6.87 33.29
N ARG A 347 -9.42 -6.37 33.77
CA ARG A 347 -10.29 -7.05 34.74
C ARG A 347 -11.77 -6.92 34.35
N GLU A 348 -12.50 -8.02 34.57
CA GLU A 348 -13.87 -8.33 34.16
C GLU A 348 -14.92 -8.15 35.29
N ALA A 349 -16.20 -8.02 34.90
CA ALA A 349 -17.45 -8.45 35.60
C ALA A 349 -18.65 -8.15 34.64
N GLY A 350 -19.80 -8.82 34.56
CA GLY A 350 -20.45 -9.95 35.25
C GLY A 350 -21.98 -9.94 34.99
N GLY A 351 -22.47 -10.83 34.10
CA GLY A 351 -23.80 -11.50 33.95
C GLY A 351 -25.20 -10.83 34.12
N ARG A 352 -26.12 -11.08 33.16
CA ARG A 352 -27.36 -11.93 33.24
C ARG A 352 -28.28 -11.80 31.97
N PRO A 353 -29.21 -12.76 31.69
CA PRO A 353 -29.79 -12.98 30.35
C PRO A 353 -31.15 -12.30 30.11
N ALA A 354 -31.51 -12.03 28.84
CA ALA A 354 -32.84 -11.55 28.42
C ALA A 354 -33.22 -12.01 26.99
N SER A 355 -34.53 -11.96 26.71
CA SER A 355 -35.38 -12.63 25.70
C SER A 355 -35.13 -12.30 24.20
N PRO A 356 -35.77 -13.06 23.26
CA PRO A 356 -35.51 -12.99 21.81
C PRO A 356 -35.70 -11.62 21.13
N GLU A 357 -36.58 -10.76 21.63
CA GLU A 357 -36.78 -9.41 21.08
C GLU A 357 -35.62 -8.45 21.42
N ALA A 358 -34.85 -8.74 22.48
CA ALA A 358 -33.67 -7.96 22.85
C ALA A 358 -32.45 -8.24 21.95
N VAL A 359 -32.50 -9.27 21.09
CA VAL A 359 -31.35 -9.69 20.25
C VAL A 359 -31.15 -8.77 19.05
N VAL A 360 -32.23 -8.26 18.46
CA VAL A 360 -32.15 -7.39 17.26
C VAL A 360 -31.64 -5.98 17.63
N GLY A 361 -31.98 -5.48 18.82
CA GLY A 361 -31.53 -4.17 19.31
C GLY A 361 -30.07 -4.11 19.80
N ARG A 362 -29.38 -5.25 19.87
CA ARG A 362 -27.99 -5.35 20.39
C ARG A 362 -26.94 -5.62 19.31
N ALA A 363 -27.32 -5.62 18.03
CA ALA A 363 -26.36 -5.76 16.94
C ALA A 363 -25.35 -4.60 16.98
N GLY A 364 -24.09 -4.90 17.33
CA GLY A 364 -23.01 -3.92 17.50
C GLY A 364 -22.73 -3.47 18.94
N ASP A 365 -23.46 -3.98 19.93
CA ASP A 365 -23.18 -3.71 21.36
C ASP A 365 -22.24 -4.77 21.95
N LEU A 366 -21.03 -4.35 22.36
CA LEU A 366 -20.01 -5.20 23.00
C LEU A 366 -20.36 -5.50 24.46
N SER A 367 -21.53 -6.10 24.68
CA SER A 367 -21.95 -6.47 26.02
C SER A 367 -21.02 -7.54 26.62
N PRO A 368 -20.78 -7.54 27.95
CA PRO A 368 -20.01 -8.57 28.63
C PRO A 368 -20.53 -9.99 28.38
N VAL A 369 -21.84 -10.13 28.09
CA VAL A 369 -22.49 -11.40 27.76
C VAL A 369 -22.10 -11.88 26.37
N ALA A 370 -22.10 -10.98 25.37
CA ALA A 370 -21.63 -11.31 24.02
C ALA A 370 -20.15 -11.68 24.04
N LEU A 371 -19.34 -10.97 24.84
CA LEU A 371 -17.92 -11.27 25.00
C LEU A 371 -17.69 -12.63 25.69
N ALA A 372 -18.41 -12.93 26.78
CA ALA A 372 -18.33 -14.22 27.47
C ALA A 372 -18.80 -15.39 26.58
N PHE A 373 -19.84 -15.18 25.78
CA PHE A 373 -20.25 -16.14 24.76
C PHE A 373 -19.12 -16.35 23.74
N ALA A 374 -18.53 -15.27 23.21
CA ALA A 374 -17.43 -15.37 22.25
C ALA A 374 -16.21 -16.10 22.84
N VAL A 375 -15.87 -15.84 24.11
CA VAL A 375 -14.78 -16.53 24.83
C VAL A 375 -15.10 -18.03 24.98
N ARG A 376 -16.26 -18.38 25.54
CA ARG A 376 -16.68 -19.78 25.71
C ARG A 376 -16.78 -20.51 24.39
N PHE A 377 -17.31 -19.85 23.37
CA PHE A 377 -17.40 -20.37 22.02
C PHE A 377 -16.01 -20.67 21.48
N ARG A 378 -15.09 -19.69 21.55
CA ARG A 378 -13.70 -19.83 21.11
C ARG A 378 -12.93 -20.93 21.85
N GLU A 379 -13.18 -21.10 23.14
CA GLU A 379 -12.57 -22.15 23.97
C GLU A 379 -13.16 -23.53 23.69
N GLY A 380 -14.47 -23.61 23.42
CA GLY A 380 -15.19 -24.83 23.07
C GLY A 380 -14.96 -25.31 21.64
N LEU A 381 -14.33 -24.51 20.77
CA LEU A 381 -14.04 -24.91 19.39
C LEU A 381 -13.03 -26.08 19.35
N PRO A 382 -13.38 -27.21 18.70
CA PRO A 382 -12.45 -28.31 18.48
C PRO A 382 -11.16 -27.80 17.81
N PRO A 383 -9.97 -28.25 18.24
CA PRO A 383 -8.70 -27.76 17.71
C PRO A 383 -8.59 -27.87 16.18
N ALA A 384 -9.22 -28.88 15.57
CA ALA A 384 -9.27 -29.05 14.13
C ALA A 384 -10.04 -27.92 13.43
N VAL A 385 -11.21 -27.53 13.96
CA VAL A 385 -12.03 -26.43 13.44
C VAL A 385 -11.32 -25.09 13.63
N ARG A 386 -10.74 -24.87 14.81
CA ARG A 386 -9.97 -23.65 15.11
C ARG A 386 -8.75 -23.48 14.20
N ARG A 387 -8.03 -24.56 13.89
CA ARG A 387 -6.89 -24.51 12.94
C ARG A 387 -7.37 -24.29 11.51
N ALA A 388 -8.47 -24.92 11.11
CA ALA A 388 -9.02 -24.77 9.77
C ALA A 388 -9.41 -23.31 9.48
N ALA A 389 -10.12 -22.66 10.41
CA ALA A 389 -10.52 -21.25 10.30
C ALA A 389 -9.34 -20.27 10.08
N ARG A 390 -8.13 -20.62 10.53
CA ARG A 390 -6.94 -19.75 10.43
C ARG A 390 -6.15 -19.89 9.13
N THR A 391 -6.57 -20.74 8.21
CA THR A 391 -5.86 -20.95 6.95
C THR A 391 -6.81 -20.78 5.79
N PHE A 392 -6.35 -20.17 4.69
CA PHE A 392 -7.22 -19.95 3.52
C PHE A 392 -7.83 -21.26 2.96
N PRO A 393 -7.09 -22.37 2.80
CA PRO A 393 -7.68 -23.64 2.39
C PRO A 393 -8.60 -24.25 3.46
N GLY A 394 -8.30 -24.03 4.74
CA GLY A 394 -9.10 -24.53 5.85
C GLY A 394 -10.41 -23.78 6.06
N ALA A 395 -10.43 -22.47 5.85
CA ALA A 395 -11.62 -21.63 5.92
C ALA A 395 -12.61 -22.01 4.81
N ARG A 396 -12.12 -22.19 3.57
CA ARG A 396 -12.92 -22.76 2.46
C ARG A 396 -13.50 -24.13 2.82
N ALA A 397 -12.66 -25.02 3.37
CA ALA A 397 -13.11 -26.33 3.82
C ALA A 397 -14.17 -26.25 4.94
N LEU A 398 -14.09 -25.24 5.81
CA LEU A 398 -15.03 -25.01 6.91
C LEU A 398 -16.39 -24.51 6.38
N VAL A 399 -16.41 -23.61 5.39
CA VAL A 399 -17.64 -23.18 4.71
C VAL A 399 -18.32 -24.38 4.04
N TYR A 400 -17.57 -25.26 3.35
CA TYR A 400 -18.15 -26.48 2.78
C TYR A 400 -18.68 -27.44 3.84
N ALA A 401 -17.96 -27.59 4.96
CA ALA A 401 -18.44 -28.40 6.08
C ALA A 401 -19.74 -27.84 6.69
N LEU A 402 -19.88 -26.51 6.78
CA LEU A 402 -21.11 -25.85 7.23
C LEU A 402 -22.29 -26.11 6.31
N VAL A 403 -22.11 -25.96 4.99
CA VAL A 403 -23.16 -26.25 3.99
C VAL A 403 -23.61 -27.71 4.11
N ARG A 404 -22.67 -28.66 4.20
CA ARG A 404 -22.97 -30.09 4.36
C ARG A 404 -23.59 -30.44 5.71
N SER A 405 -23.35 -29.66 6.76
CA SER A 405 -23.97 -29.87 8.08
C SER A 405 -25.46 -29.50 8.10
N GLY A 406 -25.94 -28.74 7.10
CA GLY A 406 -27.34 -28.38 6.90
C GLY A 406 -28.13 -29.41 6.09
N GLU A 407 -27.46 -30.28 5.33
CA GLU A 407 -28.07 -31.37 4.59
C GLU A 407 -28.46 -32.49 5.56
N THR A 408 -29.76 -32.80 5.65
CA THR A 408 -30.29 -33.90 6.46
C THR A 408 -29.60 -35.22 6.12
N ALA A 409 -29.38 -36.07 7.13
CA ALA A 409 -28.52 -37.26 7.12
C ALA A 409 -28.87 -38.41 6.14
N GLY A 410 -29.60 -38.16 5.05
CA GLY A 410 -30.01 -39.16 4.05
C GLY A 410 -29.59 -38.88 2.61
N GLY A 411 -28.93 -37.77 2.29
CA GLY A 411 -28.54 -37.43 0.91
C GLY A 411 -27.11 -37.83 0.58
N GLN A 412 -26.90 -39.01 -0.01
CA GLN A 412 -25.64 -39.40 -0.64
C GLN A 412 -25.50 -38.70 -2.00
N GLU A 413 -25.65 -37.38 -2.05
CA GLU A 413 -25.36 -36.60 -3.25
C GLU A 413 -24.22 -35.63 -2.93
N THR A 414 -23.10 -35.88 -3.59
CA THR A 414 -22.02 -34.92 -3.75
C THR A 414 -22.59 -33.63 -4.33
N SER A 415 -22.86 -32.64 -3.48
CA SER A 415 -23.20 -31.30 -3.94
C SER A 415 -22.21 -30.89 -5.05
N PRO A 416 -22.68 -30.39 -6.21
CA PRO A 416 -21.83 -30.07 -7.36
C PRO A 416 -20.76 -29.01 -7.05
N LEU A 417 -20.86 -28.33 -5.90
CA LEU A 417 -19.86 -27.41 -5.36
C LEU A 417 -18.54 -28.12 -4.97
N THR A 418 -18.57 -29.35 -4.46
CA THR A 418 -17.35 -30.10 -4.10
C THR A 418 -16.65 -30.77 -5.27
N ALA A 419 -17.31 -30.91 -6.42
CA ALA A 419 -16.75 -31.59 -7.60
C ALA A 419 -15.85 -30.67 -8.46
N ARG A 420 -15.91 -29.35 -8.27
CA ARG A 420 -15.18 -28.36 -9.08
C ARG A 420 -13.90 -27.80 -8.41
N GLU A 421 -13.54 -28.23 -7.21
CA GLU A 421 -12.43 -27.64 -6.44
C GLU A 421 -11.36 -28.63 -5.95
N ASP A 422 -10.20 -28.08 -5.60
CA ASP A 422 -8.99 -28.74 -5.09
C ASP A 422 -9.27 -29.92 -4.14
N ALA A 423 -8.92 -31.14 -4.57
CA ALA A 423 -9.09 -32.38 -3.81
C ALA A 423 -8.64 -32.34 -2.32
N PRO A 424 -7.59 -31.59 -1.92
CA PRO A 424 -7.23 -31.40 -0.52
C PRO A 424 -8.29 -30.70 0.33
N VAL A 425 -8.97 -29.69 -0.22
CA VAL A 425 -9.99 -28.87 0.48
C VAL A 425 -11.24 -29.72 0.72
N ALA A 426 -11.68 -30.47 -0.29
CA ALA A 426 -12.81 -31.39 -0.16
C ALA A 426 -12.58 -32.46 0.91
N ARG A 427 -11.38 -33.07 0.94
CA ARG A 427 -11.01 -34.03 2.00
C ARG A 427 -10.98 -33.41 3.39
N LEU A 428 -10.51 -32.17 3.50
CA LEU A 428 -10.50 -31.45 4.78
C LEU A 428 -11.92 -31.12 5.24
N ALA A 429 -12.80 -30.67 4.34
CA ALA A 429 -14.20 -30.40 4.63
C ALA A 429 -14.92 -31.66 5.14
N HIS A 430 -14.67 -32.81 4.52
CA HIS A 430 -15.26 -34.08 4.94
C HIS A 430 -14.82 -34.48 6.37
N ARG A 431 -13.55 -34.24 6.72
CA ARG A 431 -13.03 -34.49 8.08
C ARG A 431 -13.59 -33.52 9.12
N LEU A 432 -13.91 -32.28 8.74
CA LEU A 432 -14.45 -31.27 9.66
C LEU A 432 -15.96 -31.39 9.89
N ALA A 433 -16.71 -31.98 8.96
CA ALA A 433 -18.18 -32.04 9.01
C ALA A 433 -18.78 -32.64 10.29
N PRO A 434 -18.24 -33.74 10.89
CA PRO A 434 -18.75 -34.26 12.16
C PRO A 434 -18.60 -33.25 13.30
N ALA A 435 -17.41 -32.66 13.44
CA ALA A 435 -17.12 -31.66 14.48
C ALA A 435 -17.97 -30.39 14.33
N VAL A 436 -18.27 -29.97 13.09
CA VAL A 436 -19.17 -28.83 12.82
C VAL A 436 -20.62 -29.17 13.19
N ARG A 437 -21.08 -30.41 12.96
CA ARG A 437 -22.42 -30.85 13.36
C ARG A 437 -22.60 -30.89 14.88
N GLU A 438 -21.60 -31.37 15.61
CA GLU A 438 -21.62 -31.44 17.09
C GLU A 438 -21.73 -30.07 17.76
N LEU A 439 -21.20 -29.02 17.12
CA LEU A 439 -21.30 -27.65 17.63
C LEU A 439 -22.73 -27.05 17.54
N GLY A 440 -23.62 -27.71 16.80
CA GLY A 440 -25.04 -27.34 16.71
C GLY A 440 -25.34 -26.08 15.88
N PRO A 441 -26.62 -25.72 15.72
CA PRO A 441 -27.05 -24.64 14.84
C PRO A 441 -26.60 -23.25 15.29
N ALA A 442 -26.46 -23.02 16.60
CA ALA A 442 -25.99 -21.75 17.16
C ALA A 442 -24.54 -21.41 16.77
N ALA A 443 -23.74 -22.40 16.40
CA ALA A 443 -22.35 -22.22 15.99
C ALA A 443 -22.18 -21.83 14.51
N ARG A 444 -23.23 -21.96 13.69
CA ARG A 444 -23.11 -21.82 12.23
C ARG A 444 -22.70 -20.42 11.79
N LEU A 445 -23.36 -19.39 12.33
CA LEU A 445 -23.05 -18.00 12.01
C LEU A 445 -21.65 -17.61 12.52
N PRO A 446 -21.27 -17.86 13.78
CA PRO A 446 -19.91 -17.60 14.24
C PRO A 446 -18.82 -18.36 13.47
N LEU A 447 -19.07 -19.61 13.06
CA LEU A 447 -18.12 -20.39 12.25
C LEU A 447 -17.99 -19.85 10.82
N LEU A 448 -19.09 -19.34 10.26
CA LEU A 448 -19.07 -18.69 8.96
C LEU A 448 -18.30 -17.36 9.04
N ASP A 449 -18.53 -16.58 10.08
CA ASP A 449 -17.84 -15.32 10.35
C ASP A 449 -16.33 -15.53 10.57
N LEU A 450 -15.94 -16.62 11.25
CA LEU A 450 -14.54 -17.04 11.37
C LEU A 450 -13.91 -17.56 10.08
N ALA A 451 -14.71 -17.88 9.05
CA ALA A 451 -14.25 -18.43 7.79
C ALA A 451 -14.25 -17.43 6.63
N LEU A 452 -14.95 -16.30 6.79
CA LEU A 452 -14.95 -15.15 5.88
C LEU A 452 -13.80 -14.20 6.23
#